data_AF-A0A1X0S575-F1
#
_entry.id   AF-A0A1X0S575-F1
#
_cell.length_a   1.000
_cell.length_b   1.000
_cell.length_c   1.000
_cell.angle_alpha   90.00
_cell.angle_beta   90.00
_cell.angle_gamma   90.00
#
_symmetry.space_group_name_H-M   'P 1'
#
loop_
_entity.id
_entity.type
_entity.pdbx_description
1 polymer ?
#
loop_
_entity_poly.entity_id
_entity_poly.type
_entity_poly.pdbx_seq_one_letter_code
_entity_poly.pdbx_strand_id
1 'polypeptide(L)'
;LDPITAITAKQCFTSNCYMDGWERVEKDLNKGVVVGMSVYLFYKREKAKEPVTDIVVLLNDQSTPEGYTKVDVNLNSVTLRGDDIYLWYKTSNDIKNAIQDLAIQFGPRPVTPFGWEQIPVNLNSANNGKDGFGEPTYLFIKKGYQGMYIK
;
A
#
# COMPACT_ATOMS: atom_id res chain seq x y z
N LEU A 1 17.42 -7.80 4.77
CA LEU A 1 16.14 -8.34 4.30
C LEU A 1 16.17 -8.25 2.79
N ASP A 2 15.71 -9.27 2.06
CA ASP A 2 15.55 -9.20 0.60
C ASP A 2 14.54 -8.08 0.23
N PRO A 3 14.60 -7.51 -0.99
CA PRO A 3 13.71 -6.41 -1.34
C PRO A 3 12.27 -6.88 -1.52
N ILE A 4 11.31 -5.96 -1.43
CA ILE A 4 9.92 -6.25 -1.80
C ILE A 4 9.86 -6.42 -3.32
N THR A 5 9.24 -7.50 -3.81
CA THR A 5 9.18 -7.84 -5.25
C THR A 5 7.75 -7.91 -5.79
N ALA A 6 6.76 -8.01 -4.91
CA ALA A 6 5.35 -7.96 -5.26
C ALA A 6 4.54 -7.40 -4.10
N ILE A 7 3.45 -6.72 -4.44
CA ILE A 7 2.48 -6.18 -3.49
C ILE A 7 1.09 -6.66 -3.93
N THR A 8 0.25 -7.01 -2.98
CA THR A 8 -1.16 -7.29 -3.19
C THR A 8 -1.98 -6.80 -2.00
N ALA A 9 -3.30 -6.92 -2.08
CA ALA A 9 -4.19 -6.64 -0.97
C ALA A 9 -5.23 -7.75 -0.86
N LYS A 10 -5.90 -7.82 0.29
CA LYS A 10 -6.99 -8.76 0.53
C LYS A 10 -8.07 -8.10 1.37
N GLN A 11 -9.31 -8.24 0.92
CA GLN A 11 -10.49 -7.95 1.72
C GLN A 11 -10.76 -9.14 2.65
N CYS A 12 -11.05 -8.85 3.92
CA CYS A 12 -11.10 -9.85 4.98
C CYS A 12 -12.30 -9.60 5.89
N PHE A 13 -13.03 -10.67 6.21
CA PHE A 13 -14.13 -10.64 7.18
C PHE A 13 -13.65 -10.56 8.64
N THR A 14 -12.41 -10.96 8.90
CA THR A 14 -11.81 -11.04 10.23
C THR A 14 -10.39 -10.46 10.22
N SER A 15 -9.91 -10.03 11.39
CA SER A 15 -8.61 -9.38 11.55
C SER A 15 -7.41 -10.34 11.45
N ASN A 16 -7.63 -11.66 11.58
CA ASN A 16 -6.60 -12.70 11.46
C ASN A 16 -6.33 -13.11 10.00
N CYS A 17 -6.53 -12.19 9.07
CA CYS A 17 -6.34 -12.44 7.65
C CYS A 17 -4.88 -12.72 7.33
N TYR A 18 -4.61 -13.79 6.58
CA TYR A 18 -3.27 -14.13 6.10
C TYR A 18 -3.31 -14.60 4.64
N MET A 19 -2.13 -14.60 4.02
CA MET A 19 -1.87 -15.16 2.70
C MET A 19 -0.59 -15.98 2.77
N ASP A 20 -0.64 -17.24 2.34
CA ASP A 20 0.51 -18.14 2.42
C ASP A 20 1.68 -17.64 1.57
N GLY A 21 2.88 -17.61 2.18
CA GLY A 21 4.08 -17.06 1.54
C GLY A 21 4.07 -15.55 1.31
N TRP A 22 3.20 -14.79 1.96
CA TRP A 22 3.20 -13.32 1.94
C TRP A 22 3.35 -12.74 3.35
N GLU A 23 4.12 -11.67 3.46
CA GLU A 23 4.18 -10.84 4.66
C GLU A 23 3.00 -9.85 4.67
N ARG A 24 2.36 -9.67 5.82
CA ARG A 24 1.21 -8.77 5.97
C ARG A 24 1.63 -7.45 6.58
N VAL A 25 1.15 -6.34 6.03
CA VAL A 25 1.23 -5.03 6.69
C VAL A 25 0.21 -4.98 7.83
N GLU A 26 0.66 -4.65 9.04
CA GLU A 26 -0.07 -4.94 10.29
C GLU A 26 -1.50 -4.38 10.37
N LYS A 27 -1.70 -3.16 9.87
CA LYS A 27 -2.93 -2.40 10.13
C LYS A 27 -3.94 -2.50 9.00
N ASP A 28 -5.21 -2.48 9.40
CA ASP A 28 -6.37 -2.40 8.51
C ASP A 28 -6.42 -1.03 7.81
N LEU A 29 -6.49 -1.04 6.48
CA LEU A 29 -6.63 0.17 5.67
C LEU A 29 -7.99 0.84 5.90
N ASN A 30 -9.04 0.06 6.17
CA ASN A 30 -10.40 0.55 6.38
C ASN A 30 -10.75 0.75 7.85
N LYS A 31 -9.75 1.12 8.67
CA LYS A 31 -9.95 1.42 10.10
C LYS A 31 -11.07 2.46 10.29
N GLY A 32 -12.03 2.14 11.15
CA GLY A 32 -13.13 3.04 11.51
C GLY A 32 -14.30 3.01 10.53
N VAL A 33 -14.21 2.28 9.42
CA VAL A 33 -15.35 2.01 8.55
C VAL A 33 -16.36 1.11 9.27
N VAL A 34 -17.61 1.56 9.35
CA VAL A 34 -18.69 0.85 10.07
C VAL A 34 -19.33 -0.25 9.21
N VAL A 35 -19.46 0.00 7.90
CA VAL A 35 -20.05 -0.96 6.94
C VAL A 35 -19.09 -1.14 5.77
N GLY A 36 -18.39 -2.27 5.78
CA GLY A 36 -17.29 -2.57 4.86
C GLY A 36 -16.53 -3.82 5.27
N MET A 37 -15.54 -4.19 4.47
CA MET A 37 -14.56 -5.22 4.84
C MET A 37 -13.30 -4.57 5.38
N SER A 38 -12.59 -5.26 6.29
CA SER A 38 -11.21 -4.91 6.56
C SER A 38 -10.36 -5.19 5.32
N VAL A 39 -9.37 -4.35 5.07
CA VAL A 39 -8.43 -4.54 3.97
C VAL A 39 -7.02 -4.48 4.49
N TYR A 40 -6.19 -5.43 4.08
CA TYR A 40 -4.78 -5.47 4.44
C TYR A 40 -3.91 -5.56 3.19
N LEU A 41 -2.78 -4.85 3.22
CA LEU A 41 -1.73 -5.03 2.24
C LEU A 41 -0.88 -6.24 2.59
N PHE A 42 -0.38 -6.91 1.56
CA PHE A 42 0.54 -8.02 1.64
C PHE A 42 1.67 -7.79 0.66
N TYR A 43 2.88 -8.22 1.01
CA TYR A 43 4.02 -8.14 0.11
C TYR A 43 4.87 -9.42 0.15
N LYS A 44 5.62 -9.67 -0.93
CA LYS A 44 6.63 -10.74 -1.00
C LYS A 44 8.02 -10.15 -1.04
N ARG A 45 8.96 -10.89 -0.49
CA ARG A 45 10.39 -10.68 -0.66
C ARG A 45 10.99 -11.90 -1.33
N GLU A 46 11.67 -11.67 -2.44
CA GLU A 46 12.29 -12.75 -3.20
C GLU A 46 13.69 -12.32 -3.65
N LYS A 47 14.67 -13.18 -3.38
CA LYS A 47 16.04 -12.96 -3.80
C LYS A 47 16.14 -12.97 -5.33
N ALA A 48 16.99 -12.11 -5.88
CA ALA A 48 17.33 -12.05 -7.30
C ALA A 48 16.16 -11.75 -8.27
N LYS A 49 15.03 -11.23 -7.76
CA LYS A 49 13.98 -10.63 -8.58
C LYS A 49 14.08 -9.11 -8.55
N GLU A 50 13.56 -8.47 -9.60
CA GLU A 50 13.49 -7.01 -9.66
C GLU A 50 12.64 -6.48 -8.49
N PRO A 51 13.17 -5.55 -7.68
CA PRO A 51 12.44 -4.98 -6.58
C PRO A 51 11.31 -4.07 -7.07
N VAL A 52 10.30 -3.89 -6.24
CA VAL A 52 9.37 -2.78 -6.34
C VAL A 52 10.15 -1.49 -6.06
N THR A 53 10.16 -0.59 -7.04
CA THR A 53 10.90 0.68 -6.98
C THR A 53 10.00 1.90 -6.91
N ASP A 54 8.72 1.73 -7.26
CA ASP A 54 7.74 2.82 -7.19
C ASP A 54 6.35 2.32 -6.85
N ILE A 55 5.59 3.16 -6.17
CA ILE A 55 4.19 2.94 -5.80
C ILE A 55 3.43 4.24 -6.05
N VAL A 56 2.30 4.12 -6.75
CA VAL A 56 1.30 5.18 -6.82
C VAL A 56 -0.04 4.63 -6.33
N VAL A 57 -0.84 5.50 -5.72
CA VAL A 57 -2.22 5.20 -5.36
C VAL A 57 -3.11 6.11 -6.19
N LEU A 58 -4.00 5.51 -6.96
CA LEU A 58 -4.90 6.20 -7.87
C LEU A 58 -6.34 6.08 -7.39
N LEU A 59 -7.09 7.15 -7.58
CA LEU A 59 -8.49 7.30 -7.23
C LEU A 59 -9.35 7.23 -8.49
N ASN A 60 -10.50 6.58 -8.39
CA ASN A 60 -11.55 6.59 -9.40
C ASN A 60 -11.01 6.24 -10.80
N ASP A 61 -11.17 7.15 -11.76
CA ASP A 61 -10.78 7.02 -13.16
C ASP A 61 -9.45 7.70 -13.50
N GLN A 62 -8.62 8.01 -12.49
CA GLN A 62 -7.30 8.59 -12.72
C GLN A 62 -6.45 7.73 -13.66
N SER A 63 -5.79 8.39 -14.60
CA SER A 63 -5.02 7.72 -15.66
C SER A 63 -3.89 6.87 -15.09
N THR A 64 -3.83 5.63 -15.56
CA THR A 64 -2.79 4.68 -15.19
C THR A 64 -1.43 5.07 -15.78
N PRO A 65 -0.33 5.07 -15.00
CA PRO A 65 1.00 5.24 -15.53
C PRO A 65 1.50 3.97 -16.25
N GLU A 66 2.21 4.16 -17.36
CA GLU A 66 2.78 3.07 -18.15
C GLU A 66 3.81 2.25 -17.35
N GLY A 67 3.77 0.93 -17.51
CA GLY A 67 4.72 0.00 -16.90
C GLY A 67 4.46 -0.29 -15.42
N TYR A 68 3.27 0.03 -14.91
CA TYR A 68 2.84 -0.31 -13.55
C TYR A 68 1.92 -1.53 -13.54
N THR A 69 2.03 -2.33 -12.48
CA THR A 69 1.15 -3.44 -12.16
C THR A 69 0.06 -2.98 -11.20
N LYS A 70 -1.21 -3.24 -11.53
CA LYS A 70 -2.36 -2.98 -10.66
C LYS A 70 -2.44 -4.03 -9.56
N VAL A 71 -2.64 -3.60 -8.32
CA VAL A 71 -3.24 -4.46 -7.29
C VAL A 71 -4.74 -4.44 -7.50
N ASP A 72 -5.30 -5.54 -8.03
CA ASP A 72 -6.72 -5.60 -8.43
C ASP A 72 -7.66 -5.86 -7.25
N VAL A 73 -7.58 -4.99 -6.25
CA VAL A 73 -8.43 -4.96 -5.06
C VAL A 73 -8.66 -3.50 -4.71
N ASN A 74 -9.93 -3.08 -4.62
CA ASN A 74 -10.25 -1.77 -4.10
C ASN A 74 -9.85 -1.69 -2.62
N LEU A 75 -8.92 -0.79 -2.31
CA LEU A 75 -8.38 -0.55 -0.98
C LEU A 75 -9.35 0.20 -0.05
N ASN A 76 -10.41 0.75 -0.60
CA ASN A 76 -11.49 1.42 0.10
C ASN A 76 -12.76 0.58 0.04
N SER A 77 -12.84 -0.48 0.86
CA SER A 77 -13.95 -1.45 0.83
C SER A 77 -15.19 -0.96 1.60
N VAL A 78 -15.62 0.28 1.37
CA VAL A 78 -16.85 0.85 1.94
C VAL A 78 -18.06 0.49 1.06
N THR A 79 -19.15 0.02 1.65
CA THR A 79 -20.27 -0.53 0.86
C THR A 79 -21.27 0.50 0.33
N LEU A 80 -21.14 1.77 0.71
CA LEU A 80 -22.17 2.79 0.45
C LEU A 80 -21.69 3.89 -0.49
N ARG A 81 -20.64 4.63 -0.11
CA ARG A 81 -20.08 5.75 -0.86
C ARG A 81 -18.60 5.91 -0.50
N GLY A 82 -17.71 5.73 -1.46
CA GLY A 82 -16.26 5.88 -1.28
C GLY A 82 -15.61 6.08 -2.64
N ASP A 83 -14.42 6.68 -2.65
CA ASP A 83 -13.59 6.66 -3.84
C ASP A 83 -13.17 5.22 -4.14
N ASP A 84 -13.08 4.86 -5.42
CA ASP A 84 -12.42 3.63 -5.84
C ASP A 84 -10.91 3.84 -5.73
N ILE A 85 -10.24 3.12 -4.84
CA ILE A 85 -8.82 3.35 -4.55
C ILE A 85 -8.00 2.12 -4.90
N TYR A 86 -7.04 2.28 -5.81
CA TYR A 86 -6.17 1.20 -6.24
C TYR A 86 -4.70 1.57 -6.08
N LEU A 87 -3.92 0.61 -5.57
CA LEU A 87 -2.46 0.70 -5.58
C LEU A 87 -1.93 0.14 -6.90
N TRP A 88 -0.94 0.84 -7.43
CA TRP A 88 -0.16 0.42 -8.57
C TRP A 88 1.31 0.44 -8.19
N TYR A 89 2.07 -0.56 -8.61
CA TYR A 89 3.50 -0.61 -8.34
C TYR A 89 4.31 -0.91 -9.59
N LYS A 90 5.55 -0.45 -9.61
CA LYS A 90 6.52 -0.72 -10.68
C LYS A 90 7.71 -1.47 -10.13
N THR A 91 8.15 -2.50 -10.83
CA THR A 91 9.42 -3.18 -10.57
C THR A 91 10.49 -2.71 -11.55
N SER A 92 11.72 -2.58 -11.08
CA SER A 92 12.86 -2.28 -11.94
C SER A 92 14.19 -2.59 -11.25
N ASN A 93 15.31 -2.55 -11.99
CA ASN A 93 16.66 -2.72 -11.42
C ASN A 93 17.21 -1.48 -10.69
N ASP A 94 16.39 -0.46 -10.41
CA ASP A 94 16.81 0.71 -9.64
C ASP A 94 16.84 0.42 -8.13
N ILE A 95 17.91 -0.27 -7.72
CA ILE A 95 18.12 -0.71 -6.35
C ILE A 95 18.13 0.44 -5.33
N LYS A 96 18.50 1.66 -5.74
CA LYS A 96 18.51 2.82 -4.83
C LYS A 96 17.09 3.20 -4.40
N ASN A 97 16.13 3.05 -5.31
CA ASN A 97 14.72 3.36 -5.06
C ASN A 97 13.91 2.13 -4.63
N ALA A 98 14.53 0.95 -4.51
CA ALA A 98 13.86 -0.25 -4.06
C ALA A 98 13.19 -0.05 -2.69
N ILE A 99 11.89 -0.30 -2.66
CA ILE A 99 11.06 -0.20 -1.47
C ILE A 99 11.36 -1.38 -0.56
N GLN A 100 11.72 -1.05 0.68
CA GLN A 100 12.12 -1.99 1.71
C GLN A 100 11.00 -2.34 2.65
N ASP A 101 10.09 -1.40 2.89
CA ASP A 101 9.08 -1.60 3.92
C ASP A 101 7.83 -0.76 3.61
N LEU A 102 6.70 -1.26 4.09
CA LEU A 102 5.38 -0.65 3.96
C LEU A 102 4.77 -0.52 5.35
N ALA A 103 4.25 0.66 5.67
CA ALA A 103 3.56 0.89 6.92
C ALA A 103 2.29 1.69 6.69
N ILE A 104 1.34 1.56 7.61
CA ILE A 104 0.10 2.32 7.59
C ILE A 104 0.06 3.20 8.83
N GLN A 105 -0.35 4.46 8.66
CA GLN A 105 -0.63 5.34 9.79
C GLN A 105 -2.01 5.96 9.67
N PHE A 106 -2.61 6.18 10.83
CA PHE A 106 -3.93 6.75 11.00
C PHE A 106 -3.83 8.21 11.41
N GLY A 107 -4.92 8.94 11.24
CA GLY A 107 -5.07 10.32 11.65
C GLY A 107 -4.96 11.32 10.50
N PRO A 108 -5.54 12.52 10.64
CA PRO A 108 -5.57 13.53 9.57
C PRO A 108 -4.19 14.15 9.28
N ARG A 109 -3.22 13.98 10.20
CA ARG A 109 -1.85 14.48 10.10
C ARG A 109 -0.90 13.45 10.72
N PRO A 110 -0.69 12.30 10.07
CA PRO A 110 0.23 11.29 10.59
C PRO A 110 1.66 11.86 10.61
N VAL A 111 2.42 11.53 11.65
CA VAL A 111 3.84 11.89 11.71
C VAL A 111 4.60 10.96 10.78
N THR A 112 5.30 11.51 9.79
CA THR A 112 6.21 10.77 8.92
C THR A 112 7.52 10.49 9.67
N PRO A 113 7.85 9.23 10.00
CA PRO A 113 9.12 8.92 10.63
C PRO A 113 10.29 9.20 9.68
N PHE A 114 11.47 9.50 10.23
CA PHE A 114 12.67 9.71 9.43
C PHE A 114 12.96 8.51 8.51
N GLY A 115 13.23 8.78 7.23
CA GLY A 115 13.51 7.77 6.21
C GLY A 115 12.27 7.11 5.60
N TRP A 116 11.06 7.52 5.99
CA TRP A 116 9.82 7.10 5.34
C TRP A 116 9.24 8.22 4.48
N GLU A 117 8.52 7.84 3.44
CA GLU A 117 7.77 8.72 2.55
C GLU A 117 6.28 8.40 2.70
N GLN A 118 5.45 9.43 2.84
CA GLN A 118 3.99 9.28 2.86
C GLN A 118 3.45 9.31 1.42
N ILE A 119 2.58 8.37 1.07
CA ILE A 119 1.72 8.49 -0.11
C ILE A 119 0.54 9.41 0.24
N PRO A 120 0.37 10.56 -0.43
CA PRO A 120 -0.55 11.61 0.00
C PRO A 120 -2.01 11.35 -0.43
N VAL A 121 -2.50 10.13 -0.23
CA VAL A 121 -3.87 9.71 -0.52
C VAL A 121 -4.49 9.13 0.74
N ASN A 122 -5.65 9.67 1.14
CA ASN A 122 -6.44 9.08 2.22
C ASN A 122 -7.14 7.82 1.69
N LEU A 123 -6.79 6.65 2.23
CA LEU A 123 -7.31 5.35 1.80
C LEU A 123 -8.78 5.09 2.21
N ASN A 124 -9.38 6.00 2.99
CA ASN A 124 -10.80 5.96 3.36
C ASN A 124 -11.59 7.14 2.77
N SER A 125 -11.15 7.71 1.65
CA SER A 125 -11.79 8.90 1.07
C SER A 125 -13.11 8.62 0.37
N ALA A 126 -13.96 9.65 0.24
CA ALA A 126 -15.26 9.55 -0.44
C ALA A 126 -15.56 10.73 -1.38
N ASN A 127 -14.58 11.61 -1.60
CA ASN A 127 -14.74 12.84 -2.36
C ASN A 127 -13.42 13.22 -3.05
N ASN A 128 -12.97 12.38 -3.98
CA ASN A 128 -11.72 12.57 -4.73
C ASN A 128 -10.51 12.81 -3.81
N GLY A 129 -10.32 11.92 -2.84
CA GLY A 129 -9.22 11.97 -1.88
C GLY A 129 -9.51 12.80 -0.63
N LYS A 130 -10.70 13.39 -0.53
CA LYS A 130 -11.16 14.18 0.63
C LYS A 130 -12.25 13.47 1.41
N ASP A 131 -12.37 13.89 2.67
CA ASP A 131 -13.33 13.38 3.65
C ASP A 131 -13.30 11.85 3.74
N GLY A 132 -14.27 11.20 4.38
CA GLY A 132 -14.30 9.75 4.48
C GLY A 132 -15.23 9.23 5.56
N PHE A 133 -15.59 7.96 5.46
CA PHE A 133 -16.42 7.26 6.45
C PHE A 133 -15.60 6.45 7.47
N GLY A 134 -14.26 6.52 7.38
CA GLY A 134 -13.33 5.88 8.29
C GLY A 134 -12.28 6.86 8.83
N GLU A 135 -11.39 6.36 9.65
CA GLU A 135 -10.22 7.10 10.15
C GLU A 135 -9.31 7.45 8.95
N PRO A 136 -8.85 8.70 8.81
CA PRO A 136 -7.90 9.04 7.74
C PRO A 136 -6.69 8.13 7.81
N THR A 137 -6.37 7.47 6.70
CA THR A 137 -5.42 6.36 6.68
C THR A 137 -4.48 6.52 5.49
N TYR A 138 -3.18 6.42 5.73
CA TYR A 138 -2.16 6.70 4.73
C TYR A 138 -1.11 5.59 4.66
N LEU A 139 -0.69 5.27 3.44
CA LEU A 139 0.42 4.38 3.17
C LEU A 139 1.75 5.14 3.31
N PHE A 140 2.71 4.50 3.96
CA PHE A 140 4.08 4.94 4.08
C PHE A 140 4.99 3.91 3.45
N ILE A 141 5.98 4.38 2.71
CA ILE A 141 6.99 3.55 2.05
C ILE A 141 8.36 3.93 2.59
N LYS A 142 9.21 2.93 2.82
CA LYS A 142 10.63 3.15 3.14
C LYS A 142 11.47 2.68 1.97
N LYS A 143 12.19 3.60 1.33
CA LYS A 143 13.12 3.28 0.23
C LYS A 143 14.53 3.01 0.76
N GLY A 144 15.37 2.47 -0.12
CA GLY A 144 16.81 2.33 0.11
C GLY A 144 17.20 0.91 0.52
N TYR A 145 17.18 -0.02 -0.45
CA TYR A 145 17.82 -1.32 -0.27
C TYR A 145 19.32 -1.15 -0.04
N GLN A 146 19.76 -1.41 1.18
CA GLN A 146 21.17 -1.67 1.47
C GLN A 146 21.44 -3.16 1.32
N GLY A 147 21.20 -3.70 0.13
CA GLY A 147 21.71 -5.03 -0.20
C GLY A 147 23.21 -5.02 -0.09
N MET A 148 23.76 -5.90 0.75
CA MET A 148 25.20 -6.10 0.88
C MET A 148 25.84 -6.13 -0.52
N TYR A 149 26.72 -5.16 -0.77
CA TYR A 149 27.73 -5.28 -1.80
C TYR A 149 28.57 -6.51 -1.47
N ILE A 150 28.21 -7.67 -2.02
CA ILE A 150 29.18 -8.75 -2.14
C ILE A 150 30.07 -8.30 -3.30
N LYS A 151 31.21 -7.71 -2.95
CA LYS A 151 32.36 -7.58 -3.84
C LYS A 151 32.88 -8.96 -4.22
#